data_AF-A0A382UVE0-F1
#
_entry.id   AF-A0A382UVE0-F1
#
_cell.length_a   1.000
_cell.length_b   1.000
_cell.length_c   1.000
_cell.angle_alpha   90.00
_cell.angle_beta   90.00
_cell.angle_gamma   90.00
#
_symmetry.space_group_name_H-M   'P 1'
#
loop_
_entity.id
_entity.type
_entity.pdbx_description
1 polymer ?
#
loop_
_entity_poly.entity_id
_entity_poly.type
_entity_poly.pdbx_seq_one_letter_code
_entity_poly.pdbx_strand_id
1 'polypeptide(L)'
;MAGDDIERLINYLSKLPGLGPRSARRAALYLLKRREALLVPLLKALESAAESIKPCMRCGNLDSQDPCAICANSERDGSIICVVEEVADLWALERTLSFKGRYHILGGLLSALDG
;
A
#
# COMPACT_ATOMS: atom_id res chain seq x y z
N MET A 1 17.98 7.39 26.13
CA MET A 1 17.17 6.81 27.23
C MET A 1 16.15 5.87 26.60
N ALA A 2 16.01 4.63 27.06
CA ALA A 2 15.15 3.60 26.45
C ALA A 2 13.65 3.96 26.35
N GLY A 3 13.19 5.02 27.03
CA GLY A 3 11.83 5.55 26.87
C GLY A 3 11.60 6.24 25.52
N ASP A 4 12.66 6.76 24.89
CA ASP A 4 12.57 7.55 23.65
C ASP A 4 12.21 6.70 22.42
N ASP A 5 12.84 5.52 22.28
CA ASP A 5 12.60 4.63 21.13
C ASP A 5 11.17 4.05 21.11
N ILE A 6 10.61 3.77 22.29
CA ILE A 6 9.23 3.27 22.40
C ILE A 6 8.24 4.37 22.01
N GLU A 7 8.41 5.59 22.52
CA GLU A 7 7.55 6.70 22.14
C GLU A 7 7.67 7.03 20.65
N ARG A 8 8.88 6.96 20.08
CA ARG A 8 9.09 7.13 18.64
C ARG A 8 8.30 6.10 17.82
N LEU A 9 8.34 4.83 18.22
CA LEU A 9 7.55 3.77 17.57
C LEU A 9 6.05 4.06 17.66
N ILE A 10 5.55 4.47 18.83
CA ILE A 10 4.14 4.82 19.04
C ILE A 10 3.74 5.98 18.12
N ASN A 11 4.57 7.02 18.03
CA ASN A 11 4.32 8.18 17.21
C ASN A 11 4.21 7.81 15.71
N TYR A 12 5.10 6.97 15.19
CA TYR A 12 5.00 6.50 13.81
C TYR A 12 3.76 5.65 13.58
N LEU A 13 3.46 4.70 14.47
CA LEU A 13 2.26 3.87 14.34
C LEU A 13 0.97 4.70 14.42
N SER A 14 0.96 5.80 15.18
CA SER A 14 -0.21 6.67 15.28
C SER A 14 -0.53 7.50 14.04
N LYS A 15 0.40 7.56 13.08
CA LYS A 15 0.19 8.22 11.78
C LYS A 15 -0.53 7.32 10.77
N LEU A 16 -0.67 6.03 11.08
CA LEU A 16 -1.38 5.09 10.21
C LEU A 16 -2.90 5.25 10.35
N PRO A 17 -3.66 5.18 9.24
CA PRO A 17 -5.11 5.27 9.30
C PRO A 17 -5.69 4.18 10.22
N GLY A 18 -6.62 4.58 11.10
CA GLY A 18 -7.25 3.69 12.08
C GLY A 18 -6.46 3.43 13.37
N LEU A 19 -5.21 3.90 13.49
CA LEU A 19 -4.39 3.77 14.69
C LEU A 19 -4.28 5.10 15.44
N GLY A 20 -5.25 5.40 16.31
CA GLY A 20 -5.10 6.53 17.25
C GLY A 20 -4.00 6.29 18.31
N PRO A 21 -3.58 7.31 19.09
CA PRO A 21 -2.46 7.20 20.05
C PRO A 21 -2.58 6.02 21.03
N ARG A 22 -3.80 5.76 21.54
CA ARG A 22 -4.07 4.62 22.43
C ARG A 22 -3.89 3.26 21.74
N SER A 23 -4.40 3.13 20.51
CA SER A 23 -4.27 1.89 19.73
C SER A 23 -2.83 1.67 19.26
N ALA A 24 -2.13 2.73 18.85
CA ALA A 24 -0.72 2.71 18.50
C ALA A 24 0.17 2.24 19.67
N ARG A 25 -0.06 2.74 20.89
CA ARG A 25 0.63 2.26 22.10
C ARG A 25 0.40 0.77 22.33
N ARG A 26 -0.84 0.28 22.19
CA ARG A 26 -1.15 -1.15 22.32
C ARG A 26 -0.42 -1.98 21.27
N ALA A 27 -0.40 -1.52 20.02
CA ALA A 27 0.31 -2.20 18.94
C ALA A 27 1.83 -2.25 19.18
N ALA A 28 2.44 -1.13 19.57
CA ALA A 28 3.88 -1.06 19.88
C ALA A 28 4.27 -2.06 20.97
N LEU A 29 3.55 -2.08 22.10
CA LEU A 29 3.83 -3.00 23.20
C LEU A 29 3.61 -4.47 22.79
N TYR A 30 2.62 -4.75 21.95
CA TYR A 30 2.38 -6.09 21.42
C TYR A 30 3.52 -6.57 20.52
N LEU A 31 4.01 -5.71 19.62
CA LEU A 31 5.15 -6.00 18.75
C LEU A 31 6.43 -6.27 19.55
N LEU A 32 6.72 -5.41 20.54
CA LEU A 32 7.91 -5.56 21.40
C LEU A 32 7.87 -6.86 22.23
N LYS A 33 6.69 -7.24 22.74
CA LYS A 33 6.49 -8.52 23.44
C LYS A 33 6.69 -9.74 22.52
N ARG A 34 6.48 -9.58 21.21
CA ARG A 34 6.62 -10.64 20.19
C ARG A 34 7.71 -10.30 19.19
N ARG A 35 8.90 -9.94 19.68
CA ARG A 35 10.00 -9.42 18.86
C ARG A 35 10.36 -10.35 17.69
N GLU A 36 10.78 -11.57 18.00
CA GLU A 36 11.27 -12.51 16.97
C GLU A 36 10.15 -13.06 16.08
N ALA A 37 8.98 -13.29 16.66
CA ALA A 37 7.85 -13.89 15.96
C ALA A 37 7.07 -12.91 15.07
N LEU A 38 7.18 -11.59 15.31
CA LEU A 38 6.37 -10.60 14.61
C LEU A 38 7.12 -9.32 14.24
N LEU A 39 7.78 -8.65 15.19
CA LEU A 39 8.41 -7.35 14.91
C LEU A 39 9.55 -7.49 13.89
N VAL A 40 10.46 -8.45 14.06
CA VAL A 40 11.60 -8.64 13.15
C VAL A 40 11.14 -9.03 11.73
N PRO A 41 10.23 -10.01 11.54
CA PRO A 41 9.66 -10.29 10.23
C PRO A 41 8.93 -9.10 9.61
N LEU A 42 8.17 -8.33 10.41
CA LEU A 42 7.46 -7.15 9.93
C LEU A 42 8.43 -6.07 9.42
N LEU A 43 9.53 -5.81 10.14
CA LEU A 43 10.55 -4.86 9.71
C LEU A 43 11.12 -5.25 8.34
N LYS A 44 11.48 -6.53 8.15
CA LYS A 44 11.98 -7.04 6.86
C LYS A 44 10.94 -6.92 5.75
N ALA A 45 9.67 -7.19 6.05
CA ALA A 45 8.60 -7.05 5.07
C ALA A 45 8.38 -5.58 4.66
N LEU A 46 8.44 -4.65 5.61
CA LEU A 46 8.33 -3.22 5.34
C LEU A 46 9.51 -2.69 4.51
N GLU A 47 10.73 -3.11 4.85
CA GLU A 47 11.95 -2.76 4.10
C GLU A 47 11.89 -3.30 2.67
N SER A 48 11.59 -4.59 2.50
CA SER A 48 11.42 -5.21 1.19
C SER A 48 10.33 -4.53 0.35
N ALA A 49 9.19 -4.18 0.97
CA ALA A 49 8.11 -3.47 0.28
C ALA A 49 8.55 -2.07 -0.16
N ALA A 50 9.25 -1.32 0.70
CA ALA A 50 9.73 0.03 0.39
C ALA A 50 10.76 0.05 -0.76
N GLU A 51 11.58 -0.99 -0.89
CA GLU A 51 12.58 -1.10 -1.96
C GLU A 51 12.01 -1.62 -3.28
N SER A 52 11.13 -2.62 -3.21
CA SER A 52 10.68 -3.37 -4.38
C SER A 52 9.39 -2.82 -5.01
N ILE A 53 8.44 -2.33 -4.20
CA ILE A 53 7.13 -1.90 -4.71
C ILE A 53 7.25 -0.52 -5.33
N LYS A 54 6.93 -0.41 -6.61
CA LYS A 54 6.98 0.84 -7.38
C LYS A 54 5.72 1.02 -8.23
N PRO A 55 5.37 2.27 -8.58
CA PRO A 55 4.35 2.53 -9.58
C PRO A 55 4.78 1.97 -10.94
N CYS A 56 3.92 1.18 -11.57
CA CYS A 56 4.14 0.65 -12.90
C CYS A 56 4.18 1.78 -13.93
N MET A 57 5.18 1.76 -14.81
CA MET A 57 5.37 2.80 -15.84
C MET A 57 4.24 2.88 -16.87
N ARG A 58 3.37 1.86 -16.96
CA ARG A 58 2.26 1.81 -17.92
C ARG A 58 0.93 2.31 -17.36
N CYS A 59 0.62 1.98 -16.11
CA CYS A 59 -0.72 2.18 -15.56
C CYS A 59 -0.74 2.85 -14.19
N GLY A 60 0.39 3.05 -13.53
CA GLY A 60 0.45 3.62 -12.17
C GLY A 60 0.12 2.65 -11.03
N ASN A 61 -0.17 1.38 -11.32
CA ASN A 61 -0.42 0.38 -10.26
C ASN A 61 0.83 0.09 -9.45
N LEU A 62 0.69 -0.21 -8.16
CA LEU A 62 1.80 -0.61 -7.30
C LEU A 62 2.07 -2.11 -7.47
N ASP A 63 3.29 -2.44 -7.86
CA ASP A 63 3.75 -3.82 -8.04
C ASP A 63 5.27 -3.90 -7.79
N SER A 64 5.79 -5.08 -7.49
CA SER A 64 7.23 -5.33 -7.40
C SER A 64 7.87 -5.60 -8.77
N GLN A 65 7.05 -5.67 -9.82
CA GLN A 65 7.47 -5.87 -11.21
C GLN A 65 6.99 -4.72 -12.09
N ASP A 66 7.79 -4.38 -13.12
CA ASP A 66 7.41 -3.39 -14.13
C ASP A 66 7.68 -3.95 -15.54
N PRO A 67 6.65 -4.15 -16.39
CA PRO A 67 5.24 -3.84 -16.17
C PRO A 67 4.58 -4.73 -15.10
N CYS A 68 3.61 -4.18 -14.36
CA CYS A 68 2.89 -4.92 -13.30
C CYS A 68 2.18 -6.17 -13.85
N ALA A 69 1.82 -7.10 -12.95
CA ALA A 69 1.20 -8.38 -13.31
C ALA A 69 -0.08 -8.22 -14.18
N ILE A 70 -0.84 -7.14 -13.97
CA ILE A 70 -2.02 -6.82 -14.76
C ILE A 70 -1.64 -6.40 -16.18
N CYS A 71 -0.66 -5.53 -16.35
CA CYS A 71 -0.21 -5.07 -17.66
C CYS A 71 0.54 -6.14 -18.45
N ALA A 72 1.19 -7.07 -17.76
CA ALA A 72 1.90 -8.20 -18.36
C ALA A 72 0.97 -9.35 -18.78
N ASN A 73 -0.25 -9.42 -18.22
CA ASN A 73 -1.18 -10.49 -18.54
C ASN A 73 -1.73 -10.36 -19.98
N SER A 74 -1.43 -11.35 -20.83
CA SER A 74 -1.85 -11.43 -22.23
C SER A 74 -3.31 -11.84 -22.42
N GLU A 75 -3.96 -12.40 -21.40
CA GLU A 75 -5.39 -12.77 -21.44
C GLU A 75 -6.32 -11.56 -21.27
N ARG A 76 -5.76 -10.39 -20.92
CA ARG A 76 -6.53 -9.15 -20.76
C ARG A 76 -6.74 -8.45 -22.09
N ASP A 77 -7.93 -7.88 -22.24
CA ASP A 77 -8.27 -7.05 -23.40
C ASP A 77 -7.50 -5.73 -23.36
N GLY A 78 -6.62 -5.55 -24.35
CA GLY A 78 -5.81 -4.34 -24.50
C GLY A 78 -6.54 -3.15 -25.14
N SER A 79 -7.75 -3.36 -25.66
CA SER A 79 -8.55 -2.31 -26.30
C SER A 79 -9.39 -1.49 -25.32
N ILE A 80 -9.54 -1.97 -24.07
CA ILE A 80 -10.37 -1.33 -23.04
C ILE A 80 -9.51 -1.00 -21.83
N ILE A 81 -9.60 0.26 -21.38
CA ILE A 81 -8.92 0.76 -20.18
C ILE A 81 -9.96 1.29 -19.20
N CYS A 82 -9.95 0.77 -17.97
CA CYS A 82 -10.69 1.32 -16.84
C CYS A 82 -9.80 2.33 -16.10
N VAL A 83 -10.19 3.60 -16.14
CA VAL A 83 -9.49 4.67 -15.43
C VAL A 83 -10.03 4.76 -14.01
N VAL A 84 -9.15 4.75 -13.02
CA VAL A 84 -9.49 4.81 -11.60
C VAL A 84 -8.67 5.90 -10.90
N GLU A 85 -9.15 6.36 -9.75
CA GLU A 85 -8.50 7.42 -8.99
C GLU A 85 -7.26 6.90 -8.28
N GLU A 86 -7.42 5.84 -7.48
CA GLU A 86 -6.36 5.25 -6.66
C GLU A 86 -6.18 3.74 -6.91
N VAL A 87 -5.08 3.19 -6.41
CA VAL A 87 -4.79 1.74 -6.44
C VAL A 87 -5.84 0.93 -5.68
N ALA A 88 -6.43 1.50 -4.62
CA ALA A 88 -7.48 0.84 -3.84
C ALA A 88 -8.73 0.56 -4.68
N ASP A 89 -9.08 1.45 -5.61
CA ASP A 89 -10.22 1.27 -6.52
C ASP A 89 -9.98 0.14 -7.51
N LEU A 90 -8.75 0.07 -8.05
CA LEU A 90 -8.33 -1.07 -8.88
C LEU A 90 -8.52 -2.37 -8.11
N TRP A 91 -8.03 -2.46 -6.87
CA TRP A 91 -8.17 -3.68 -6.06
C TRP A 91 -9.63 -3.99 -5.71
N ALA A 92 -10.49 -2.98 -5.57
CA ALA A 92 -11.92 -3.19 -5.36
C ALA A 92 -12.57 -3.81 -6.61
N LEU A 93 -12.28 -3.27 -7.80
CA LEU A 93 -12.80 -3.80 -9.06
C LEU A 93 -12.25 -5.19 -9.38
N GLU A 94 -10.95 -5.40 -9.22
CA GLU A 94 -10.30 -6.65 -9.59
C GLU A 94 -10.79 -7.84 -8.75
N ARG A 95 -11.15 -7.62 -7.48
CA ARG A 95 -11.73 -8.65 -6.59
C ARG A 95 -13.07 -9.20 -7.10
N THR A 96 -13.78 -8.47 -7.95
CA THR A 96 -15.05 -8.94 -8.54
C THR A 96 -14.84 -9.91 -9.71
N LEU A 97 -13.64 -9.94 -10.29
CA LEU A 97 -13.27 -10.73 -11.48
C LEU A 97 -14.15 -10.47 -12.73
N SER A 98 -14.98 -9.43 -12.72
CA SER A 98 -15.94 -9.13 -13.80
C SER A 98 -15.32 -8.30 -14.92
N PHE A 99 -14.20 -7.61 -14.66
CA PHE A 99 -13.52 -6.77 -15.65
C PHE A 99 -12.26 -7.47 -16.18
N LYS A 100 -12.16 -7.57 -17.50
CA LYS A 100 -11.06 -8.25 -18.21
C LYS A 100 -10.15 -7.30 -18.99
N GLY A 101 -10.41 -5.99 -18.95
CA GLY A 101 -9.56 -4.99 -19.56
C GLY A 101 -8.35 -4.63 -18.70
N ARG A 102 -7.65 -3.57 -19.10
CA ARG A 102 -6.52 -2.98 -18.37
C ARG A 102 -6.98 -1.80 -17.52
N TYR A 103 -6.13 -1.34 -16.61
CA TYR A 103 -6.41 -0.19 -15.77
C TYR A 103 -5.43 0.94 -16.03
N HIS A 104 -5.82 2.15 -15.63
CA HIS A 104 -4.93 3.30 -15.50
C HIS A 104 -5.31 4.09 -14.24
N ILE A 105 -4.31 4.44 -13.43
CA ILE A 105 -4.50 5.11 -12.14
C ILE A 105 -4.06 6.56 -12.28
N LEU A 106 -4.95 7.48 -11.91
CA LEU A 106 -4.72 8.92 -12.01
C LEU A 106 -3.85 9.48 -10.89
N GLY A 107 -3.93 8.90 -9.69
CA GLY A 107 -3.20 9.37 -8.51
C GLY A 107 -3.90 10.50 -7.75
N GLY A 108 -5.22 10.61 -7.90
CA GLY A 108 -6.07 11.60 -7.23
C GLY A 108 -7.04 12.32 -8.17
N LEU A 109 -7.89 13.17 -7.59
CA LEU A 109 -8.83 14.02 -8.32
C LEU A 109 -8.28 15.43 -8.53
N LEU A 110 -8.72 16.06 -9.61
CA LEU A 110 -8.58 17.50 -9.79
C LEU A 110 -9.56 18.21 -8.86
N SER A 111 -9.05 18.88 -7.83
CA SER A 111 -9.83 19.79 -6.98
C SER A 111 -9.62 21.22 -7.42
N ALA A 112 -10.68 21.90 -7.87
CA ALA A 112 -10.64 23.32 -8.22
C ALA A 112 -10.47 24.25 -7.00
N LEU A 113 -10.64 23.70 -5.79
CA LEU A 113 -10.57 24.45 -4.53
C LEU A 113 -9.18 24.36 -3.87
N ASP A 114 -8.41 23.31 -4.15
CA ASP A 114 -7.14 22.99 -3.50
C ASP A 114 -5.91 23.21 -4.41
N GLY A 115 -5.99 24.21 -5.30
CA GLY A 115 -4.98 24.52 -6.32
C GLY A 115 -3.58 24.80 -5.79
#